data_AF-A0A356E0E0-F1
#
_entry.id   AF-A0A356E0E0-F1
#
_cell.length_a   1.000
_cell.length_b   1.000
_cell.length_c   1.000
_cell.angle_alpha   90.00
_cell.angle_beta   90.00
_cell.angle_gamma   90.00
#
_symmetry.space_group_name_H-M   'P 1'
#
loop_
_entity.id
_entity.type
_entity.pdbx_description
1 polymer ?
#
loop_
_entity_poly.entity_id
_entity_poly.type
_entity_poly.pdbx_seq_one_letter_code
_entity_poly.pdbx_strand_id
1 'polypeptide(L)'
;VAEENPELAKYVGETIIVTDGNTLLGSDDKAGVAEIMSAAAYLKAHPEVKHGVVEFIFTSDEETGSGMNTFPYDKISCDYCYTIDGGKRFEIESECFNAATVKVHFSGVSYHLGMARGRLVNALTMASFFINALPQAESPEATDGRYGYYCAQNIRGTSTEVDLTLYLRDFDLDILNRRIDAIKSLAAATEALYPNGKVSVDAKHIYYNMALVAAKKPFAMENLYEAGRQLGMELQSSLIRGGTDGARMANERDIPCPNIFTGGHNLHSRFEWAALPAMVDACRLIIKIVEVGASK
;
A
#
# COMPACT_ATOMS: atom_id res chain seq x y z
N VAL A 1 1.10 16.02 23.07
CA VAL A 1 -0.22 15.84 22.41
C VAL A 1 -0.32 16.61 21.09
N ALA A 2 -0.51 17.94 21.06
CA ALA A 2 -0.60 18.67 19.77
C ALA A 2 0.73 18.77 19.00
N GLU A 3 1.86 18.97 19.69
CA GLU A 3 3.20 18.97 19.06
C GLU A 3 3.57 17.60 18.47
N GLU A 4 3.03 16.51 19.02
CA GLU A 4 3.21 15.14 18.52
C GLU A 4 2.16 14.76 17.46
N ASN A 5 1.15 15.62 17.23
CA ASN A 5 0.03 15.38 16.31
C ASN A 5 -0.30 16.68 15.56
N PRO A 6 0.57 17.11 14.63
CA PRO A 6 0.42 18.40 13.95
C PRO A 6 -0.89 18.53 13.17
N GLU A 7 -1.47 17.43 12.70
CA GLU A 7 -2.76 17.43 12.01
C GLU A 7 -3.93 17.80 12.95
N LEU A 8 -3.87 17.50 14.26
CA LEU A 8 -4.92 17.91 15.21
C LEU A 8 -5.10 19.43 15.28
N ALA A 9 -4.02 20.20 15.05
CA ALA A 9 -4.08 21.65 15.05
C ALA A 9 -5.01 22.23 13.97
N LYS A 10 -5.34 21.44 12.93
CA LYS A 10 -6.25 21.84 11.85
C LYS A 10 -7.73 21.67 12.21
N TYR A 11 -8.04 21.03 13.34
CA TYR A 11 -9.41 20.67 13.75
C TYR A 11 -9.80 21.30 15.11
N VAL A 12 -9.21 22.43 15.47
CA VAL A 12 -9.55 23.14 16.71
C VAL A 12 -11.02 23.60 16.67
N GLY A 13 -11.81 23.14 17.64
CA GLY A 13 -13.24 23.43 17.73
C GLY A 13 -14.12 22.50 16.90
N GLU A 14 -13.53 21.59 16.13
CA GLU A 14 -14.25 20.59 15.36
C GLU A 14 -14.50 19.31 16.18
N THR A 15 -15.44 18.49 15.71
CA THR A 15 -15.68 17.17 16.32
C THR A 15 -14.68 16.15 15.80
N ILE A 16 -13.93 15.54 16.73
CA ILE A 16 -13.06 14.38 16.46
C ILE A 16 -13.57 13.16 17.21
N ILE A 17 -13.34 11.99 16.63
CA ILE A 17 -13.66 10.68 17.19
C ILE A 17 -12.33 10.02 17.55
N VAL A 18 -12.19 9.55 18.79
CA VAL A 18 -10.94 9.01 19.33
C VAL A 18 -11.19 7.67 20.02
N THR A 19 -10.12 6.91 20.26
CA THR A 19 -10.14 5.71 21.10
C THR A 19 -10.20 6.07 22.59
N ASP A 20 -10.38 5.06 23.45
CA ASP A 20 -10.15 5.16 24.89
C ASP A 20 -8.66 5.00 25.29
N GLY A 21 -7.77 4.82 24.30
CA GLY A 21 -6.34 4.59 24.45
C GLY A 21 -5.92 3.13 24.63
N ASN A 22 -6.85 2.18 24.76
CA ASN A 22 -6.54 0.76 24.96
C ASN A 22 -6.55 -0.05 23.66
N THR A 23 -7.17 0.46 22.61
CA THR A 23 -7.32 -0.19 21.31
C THR A 23 -7.11 0.81 20.17
N LEU A 24 -7.03 0.32 18.93
CA LEU A 24 -7.19 1.15 17.74
C LEU A 24 -8.65 1.61 17.58
N LEU A 25 -8.91 2.62 16.76
CA LEU A 25 -10.26 3.11 16.48
C LEU A 25 -10.93 2.26 15.40
N GLY A 26 -10.15 1.89 14.37
CA GLY A 26 -10.64 1.24 13.16
C GLY A 26 -11.35 2.22 12.23
N SER A 27 -10.92 3.48 12.21
CA SER A 27 -11.31 4.41 11.15
C SER A 27 -10.81 3.94 9.79
N ASP A 28 -9.63 3.32 9.77
CA ASP A 28 -9.16 2.45 8.69
C ASP A 28 -9.81 1.05 8.84
N ASP A 29 -10.75 0.64 8.00
CA ASP A 29 -11.48 1.42 6.97
C ASP A 29 -12.99 1.59 7.30
N LYS A 30 -13.37 1.61 8.58
CA LYS A 30 -14.79 1.76 8.94
C LYS A 30 -15.31 3.18 8.74
N ALA A 31 -14.43 4.18 8.65
CA ALA A 31 -14.81 5.53 8.24
C ALA A 31 -15.29 5.52 6.79
N GLY A 32 -14.51 4.93 5.87
CA GLY A 32 -14.89 4.74 4.47
C GLY A 32 -16.20 3.97 4.32
N VAL A 33 -16.37 2.87 5.07
CA VAL A 33 -17.64 2.13 5.10
C VAL A 33 -18.82 3.02 5.53
N ALA A 34 -18.65 3.81 6.59
CA ALA A 34 -19.70 4.70 7.08
C ALA A 34 -20.04 5.81 6.06
N GLU A 35 -19.04 6.34 5.36
CA GLU A 35 -19.19 7.36 4.32
C GLU A 35 -19.91 6.81 3.09
N ILE A 36 -19.51 5.63 2.61
CA ILE A 36 -20.18 4.91 1.52
C ILE A 36 -21.65 4.66 1.86
N MET A 37 -21.92 4.13 3.05
CA MET A 37 -23.30 3.82 3.46
C MET A 37 -24.15 5.09 3.63
N SER A 38 -23.54 6.18 4.07
CA SER A 38 -24.20 7.49 4.17
C SER A 38 -24.52 8.06 2.78
N ALA A 39 -23.60 7.96 1.83
CA ALA A 39 -23.82 8.37 0.44
C ALA A 39 -24.93 7.53 -0.22
N ALA A 40 -24.91 6.21 -0.02
CA ALA A 40 -25.96 5.31 -0.51
C ALA A 40 -27.35 5.66 0.05
N ALA A 41 -27.42 5.94 1.35
CA ALA A 41 -28.65 6.38 2.00
C ALA A 41 -29.15 7.73 1.44
N TYR A 42 -28.22 8.67 1.21
CA TYR A 42 -28.53 9.98 0.63
C TYR A 42 -29.08 9.86 -0.79
N LEU A 43 -28.40 9.12 -1.68
CA LEU A 43 -28.82 8.91 -3.06
C LEU A 43 -30.20 8.25 -3.15
N LYS A 44 -30.48 7.28 -2.26
CA LYS A 44 -31.81 6.65 -2.17
C LYS A 44 -32.90 7.64 -1.74
N ALA A 45 -32.58 8.57 -0.84
CA ALA A 45 -33.54 9.55 -0.33
C ALA A 45 -33.77 10.73 -1.29
N HIS A 46 -32.84 10.99 -2.21
CA HIS A 46 -32.83 12.16 -3.11
C HIS A 46 -32.78 11.72 -4.59
N PRO A 47 -33.89 11.19 -5.15
CA PRO A 47 -33.95 10.69 -6.54
C PRO A 47 -33.80 11.78 -7.62
N GLU A 48 -33.80 13.05 -7.23
CA GLU A 48 -33.43 14.18 -8.08
C GLU A 48 -31.94 14.17 -8.45
N VAL A 49 -31.07 13.59 -7.62
CA VAL A 49 -29.66 13.39 -7.94
C VAL A 49 -29.55 12.26 -8.95
N LYS A 50 -29.20 12.59 -10.19
CA LYS A 50 -29.08 11.61 -11.26
C LYS A 50 -27.83 10.75 -11.05
N HIS A 51 -27.98 9.45 -11.24
CA HIS A 51 -26.90 8.48 -11.16
C HIS A 51 -27.14 7.32 -12.12
N GLY A 52 -26.05 6.74 -12.61
CA GLY A 52 -26.07 5.45 -13.31
C GLY A 52 -26.18 4.28 -12.33
N VAL A 53 -25.69 3.12 -12.76
CA VAL A 53 -25.46 1.99 -11.85
C VAL A 53 -24.30 2.34 -10.92
N VAL A 54 -24.50 2.16 -9.62
CA VAL A 54 -23.46 2.36 -8.60
C VAL A 54 -23.28 1.03 -7.86
N GLU A 55 -22.08 0.49 -7.91
CA GLU A 55 -21.69 -0.75 -7.23
C GLU A 55 -20.94 -0.39 -5.95
N PHE A 56 -21.39 -0.90 -4.80
CA PHE A 56 -20.70 -0.76 -3.51
C PHE A 56 -20.00 -2.08 -3.19
N ILE A 57 -18.68 -2.02 -2.97
CA ILE A 57 -17.82 -3.18 -2.77
C ILE A 57 -17.18 -3.05 -1.39
N PHE A 58 -17.32 -4.09 -0.58
CA PHE A 58 -16.67 -4.19 0.73
C PHE A 58 -15.80 -5.45 0.73
N THR A 59 -14.49 -5.27 0.81
CA THR A 59 -13.52 -6.38 0.84
C THR A 59 -13.23 -6.80 2.29
N SER A 60 -12.73 -8.03 2.45
CA SER A 60 -12.17 -8.51 3.73
C SER A 60 -10.66 -8.63 3.60
N ASP A 61 -9.93 -8.70 4.71
CA ASP A 61 -8.51 -9.08 4.73
C ASP A 61 -7.54 -8.19 3.90
N GLU A 62 -7.90 -6.93 3.63
CA GLU A 62 -7.03 -5.91 3.00
C GLU A 62 -5.71 -5.81 3.77
N GLU A 63 -5.80 -5.63 5.09
CA GLU A 63 -4.67 -5.40 6.02
C GLU A 63 -3.63 -6.53 6.05
N THR A 64 -3.98 -7.71 5.52
CA THR A 64 -3.08 -8.86 5.39
C THR A 64 -2.53 -9.04 3.98
N GLY A 65 -2.91 -8.16 3.06
CA GLY A 65 -2.65 -8.21 1.62
C GLY A 65 -3.46 -9.29 0.89
N SER A 66 -4.49 -9.86 1.53
CA SER A 66 -5.20 -11.04 1.01
C SER A 66 -6.57 -10.75 0.42
N GLY A 67 -7.12 -9.55 0.62
CA GLY A 67 -8.51 -9.24 0.24
C GLY A 67 -8.84 -9.48 -1.22
N MET A 68 -7.87 -9.22 -2.11
CA MET A 68 -8.09 -9.38 -3.55
C MET A 68 -7.77 -10.78 -4.09
N ASN A 69 -7.22 -11.69 -3.27
CA ASN A 69 -6.77 -13.02 -3.75
C ASN A 69 -7.92 -13.91 -4.26
N THR A 70 -9.13 -13.73 -3.72
CA THR A 70 -10.33 -14.48 -4.12
C THR A 70 -11.45 -13.57 -4.60
N PHE A 71 -11.11 -12.32 -4.93
CA PHE A 71 -12.08 -11.32 -5.30
C PHE A 71 -12.82 -11.70 -6.61
N PRO A 72 -14.16 -11.74 -6.62
CA PRO A 72 -14.94 -12.19 -7.76
C PRO A 72 -15.08 -11.08 -8.80
N TYR A 73 -13.99 -10.78 -9.50
CA TYR A 73 -13.95 -9.73 -10.51
C TYR A 73 -14.95 -9.92 -11.67
N ASP A 74 -15.52 -11.11 -11.84
CA ASP A 74 -16.56 -11.40 -12.82
C ASP A 74 -17.94 -10.84 -12.41
N LYS A 75 -18.10 -10.44 -11.15
CA LYS A 75 -19.34 -9.87 -10.60
C LYS A 75 -19.41 -8.34 -10.67
N ILE A 76 -18.30 -7.69 -11.01
CA ILE A 76 -18.24 -6.23 -11.15
C ILE A 76 -18.39 -5.85 -12.62
N SER A 77 -19.04 -4.72 -12.87
CA SER A 77 -19.30 -4.23 -14.23
C SER A 77 -18.85 -2.78 -14.43
N CYS A 78 -18.14 -2.21 -13.45
CA CYS A 78 -17.71 -0.82 -13.47
C CYS A 78 -16.53 -0.57 -14.44
N ASP A 79 -16.57 0.59 -15.11
CA ASP A 79 -15.45 1.08 -15.93
C ASP A 79 -14.32 1.70 -15.08
N TYR A 80 -14.66 2.13 -13.86
CA TYR A 80 -13.78 2.72 -12.86
C TYR A 80 -14.34 2.50 -11.46
N CYS A 81 -13.48 2.55 -10.46
CA CYS A 81 -13.84 2.41 -9.06
C CYS A 81 -13.09 3.46 -8.22
N TYR A 82 -13.44 3.61 -6.95
CA TYR A 82 -12.68 4.41 -5.99
C TYR A 82 -12.60 3.63 -4.70
N THR A 83 -11.38 3.48 -4.15
CA THR A 83 -11.24 3.06 -2.76
C THR A 83 -11.50 4.28 -1.87
N ILE A 84 -12.25 4.10 -0.80
CA ILE A 84 -12.55 5.16 0.17
C ILE A 84 -11.75 4.83 1.43
N ASP A 85 -10.43 4.82 1.29
CA ASP A 85 -9.48 4.25 2.25
C ASP A 85 -8.24 5.16 2.39
N GLY A 86 -8.42 6.45 2.13
CA GLY A 86 -7.36 7.45 2.26
C GLY A 86 -7.32 8.04 3.66
N GLY A 87 -6.27 8.81 3.95
CA GLY A 87 -6.13 9.48 5.23
C GLY A 87 -6.71 10.89 5.24
N LYS A 88 -5.84 11.87 4.98
CA LYS A 88 -6.07 13.28 5.31
C LYS A 88 -7.16 13.91 4.44
N ARG A 89 -7.99 14.78 5.03
CA ARG A 89 -9.04 15.53 4.29
C ARG A 89 -8.51 16.17 3.00
N PHE A 90 -9.22 15.93 1.89
CA PHE A 90 -8.90 16.35 0.52
C PHE A 90 -7.70 15.67 -0.14
N GLU A 91 -7.07 14.72 0.52
CA GLU A 91 -6.03 13.89 -0.08
C GLU A 91 -6.66 12.87 -1.04
N ILE A 92 -6.08 12.75 -2.21
CA ILE A 92 -6.45 11.72 -3.19
C ILE A 92 -5.18 11.06 -3.72
N GLU A 93 -5.27 9.77 -4.00
CA GLU A 93 -4.09 9.00 -4.37
C GLU A 93 -4.39 8.20 -5.64
N SER A 94 -3.53 8.33 -6.63
CA SER A 94 -3.65 7.60 -7.90
C SER A 94 -2.33 6.96 -8.33
N GLU A 95 -1.38 6.93 -7.40
CA GLU A 95 -0.05 6.42 -7.61
C GLU A 95 0.42 5.67 -6.36
N CYS A 96 0.96 4.48 -6.57
CA CYS A 96 1.50 3.65 -5.50
C CYS A 96 2.84 3.02 -5.90
N PHE A 97 3.50 2.33 -4.98
CA PHE A 97 4.68 1.57 -5.36
C PHE A 97 4.34 0.44 -6.33
N ASN A 98 5.32 0.03 -7.13
CA ASN A 98 5.43 -1.35 -7.59
C ASN A 98 6.09 -2.16 -6.47
N ALA A 99 5.67 -3.41 -6.32
CA ALA A 99 6.15 -4.28 -5.25
C ALA A 99 6.69 -5.60 -5.77
N ALA A 100 7.83 -6.01 -5.22
CA ALA A 100 8.32 -7.37 -5.32
C ALA A 100 8.62 -7.93 -3.93
N THR A 101 8.38 -9.22 -3.77
CA THR A 101 8.90 -10.02 -2.67
C THR A 101 10.02 -10.89 -3.23
N VAL A 102 11.18 -10.84 -2.58
CA VAL A 102 12.33 -11.66 -2.96
C VAL A 102 12.69 -12.58 -1.81
N LYS A 103 12.61 -13.89 -2.05
CA LYS A 103 13.05 -14.92 -1.12
C LYS A 103 14.47 -15.32 -1.48
N VAL A 104 15.38 -15.22 -0.52
CA VAL A 104 16.77 -15.63 -0.65
C VAL A 104 17.01 -16.78 0.32
N HIS A 105 17.46 -17.92 -0.22
CA HIS A 105 17.81 -19.09 0.57
C HIS A 105 19.32 -19.31 0.53
N PHE A 106 19.92 -19.47 1.70
CA PHE A 106 21.34 -19.71 1.88
C PHE A 106 21.53 -21.13 2.41
N SER A 107 22.29 -21.96 1.69
CA SER A 107 22.69 -23.30 2.14
C SER A 107 24.17 -23.31 2.45
N GLY A 108 24.52 -23.65 3.69
CA GLY A 108 25.87 -23.84 4.18
C GLY A 108 26.32 -25.30 4.13
N VAL A 109 27.42 -25.59 4.83
CA VAL A 109 28.00 -26.93 4.97
C VAL A 109 28.18 -27.22 6.46
N SER A 110 27.45 -28.22 6.96
CA SER A 110 27.54 -28.66 8.35
C SER A 110 28.83 -29.44 8.61
N TYR A 111 29.45 -29.21 9.76
CA TYR A 111 30.60 -29.96 10.22
C TYR A 111 30.73 -29.88 11.74
N HIS A 112 31.38 -30.86 12.36
CA HIS A 112 31.69 -30.80 13.79
C HIS A 112 32.56 -29.56 14.09
N LEU A 113 32.12 -28.70 15.01
CA LEU A 113 32.74 -27.39 15.25
C LEU A 113 34.22 -27.46 15.61
N GLY A 114 34.63 -28.47 16.40
CA GLY A 114 36.04 -28.71 16.75
C GLY A 114 36.95 -29.11 15.58
N MET A 115 36.37 -29.43 14.40
CA MET A 115 37.10 -29.85 13.20
C MET A 115 36.69 -29.05 11.96
N ALA A 116 36.10 -27.86 12.16
CA ALA A 116 35.42 -27.09 11.11
C ALA A 116 36.34 -26.35 10.12
N ARG A 117 37.63 -26.19 10.44
CA ARG A 117 38.57 -25.36 9.68
C ARG A 117 38.62 -25.76 8.20
N GLY A 118 38.26 -24.83 7.32
CA GLY A 118 38.28 -25.01 5.87
C GLY A 118 37.21 -25.95 5.31
N ARG A 119 36.20 -26.33 6.12
CA ARG A 119 35.13 -27.28 5.73
C ARG A 119 33.73 -26.73 6.01
N LEU A 120 33.53 -26.16 7.19
CA LEU A 120 32.25 -25.57 7.58
C LEU A 120 31.99 -24.30 6.77
N VAL A 121 30.79 -24.18 6.23
CA VAL A 121 30.26 -22.93 5.66
C VAL A 121 29.01 -22.58 6.45
N ASN A 122 29.01 -21.43 7.13
CA ASN A 122 27.94 -21.08 8.04
C ASN A 122 26.92 -20.17 7.34
N ALA A 123 25.71 -20.69 7.09
CA ALA A 123 24.63 -19.98 6.39
C ALA A 123 24.22 -18.67 7.10
N LEU A 124 24.30 -18.60 8.44
CA LEU A 124 24.03 -17.36 9.20
C LEU A 124 25.03 -16.26 8.83
N THR A 125 26.30 -16.62 8.62
CA THR A 125 27.32 -15.62 8.23
C THR A 125 27.16 -15.17 6.79
N MET A 126 26.72 -16.06 5.89
CA MET A 126 26.37 -15.72 4.51
C MET A 126 25.20 -14.73 4.47
N ALA A 127 24.11 -15.04 5.18
CA ALA A 127 22.94 -14.16 5.25
C ALA A 127 23.27 -12.81 5.92
N SER A 128 24.09 -12.82 6.97
CA SER A 128 24.53 -11.58 7.63
C SER A 128 25.36 -10.70 6.69
N PHE A 129 26.31 -11.26 5.92
CA PHE A 129 27.04 -10.52 4.91
C PHE A 129 26.09 -9.92 3.86
N PHE A 130 25.16 -10.73 3.36
CA PHE A 130 24.17 -10.31 2.36
C PHE A 130 23.35 -9.11 2.85
N ILE A 131 22.78 -9.18 4.06
CA ILE A 131 21.95 -8.11 4.63
C ILE A 131 22.77 -6.83 4.82
N ASN A 132 24.00 -6.94 5.35
CA ASN A 132 24.87 -5.78 5.56
C ASN A 132 25.35 -5.13 4.25
N ALA A 133 25.31 -5.87 3.14
CA ALA A 133 25.65 -5.36 1.81
C ALA A 133 24.47 -4.68 1.10
N LEU A 134 23.25 -4.74 1.64
CA LEU A 134 22.12 -3.98 1.10
C LEU A 134 22.37 -2.47 1.26
N PRO A 135 22.02 -1.62 0.27
CA PRO A 135 22.23 -0.18 0.35
C PRO A 135 21.41 0.44 1.49
N GLN A 136 22.07 0.81 2.59
CA GLN A 136 21.40 1.35 3.79
C GLN A 136 20.74 2.71 3.54
N ALA A 137 21.22 3.48 2.56
CA ALA A 137 20.59 4.73 2.15
C ALA A 137 19.29 4.51 1.33
N GLU A 138 18.99 3.26 0.95
CA GLU A 138 17.79 2.87 0.23
C GLU A 138 16.97 1.89 1.06
N SER A 139 16.75 2.22 2.34
CA SER A 139 15.88 1.48 3.26
C SER A 139 14.60 2.26 3.58
N PRO A 140 13.53 1.62 4.08
CA PRO A 140 12.31 2.32 4.49
C PRO A 140 12.56 3.45 5.50
N GLU A 141 13.47 3.23 6.46
CA GLU A 141 13.84 4.20 7.50
C GLU A 141 14.76 5.33 7.01
N ALA A 142 15.31 5.21 5.80
CA ALA A 142 16.20 6.21 5.20
C ALA A 142 15.59 6.93 3.97
N THR A 143 14.38 6.55 3.53
CA THR A 143 13.77 7.06 2.29
C THR A 143 12.35 7.59 2.48
N ASP A 144 12.04 8.66 1.76
CA ASP A 144 10.73 9.29 1.71
C ASP A 144 10.30 9.61 0.26
N GLY A 145 9.11 10.20 0.09
CA GLY A 145 8.61 10.64 -1.21
C GLY A 145 8.62 9.53 -2.27
N ARG A 146 9.34 9.75 -3.37
CA ARG A 146 9.43 8.82 -4.51
C ARG A 146 10.57 7.80 -4.40
N TYR A 147 11.41 7.88 -3.38
CA TYR A 147 12.56 6.98 -3.26
C TYR A 147 12.09 5.58 -2.85
N GLY A 148 12.35 4.59 -3.71
CA GLY A 148 12.15 3.17 -3.42
C GLY A 148 13.16 2.62 -2.41
N TYR A 149 12.98 1.35 -2.02
CA TYR A 149 13.81 0.73 -0.99
C TYR A 149 14.03 -0.77 -1.17
N TYR A 150 15.01 -1.29 -0.42
CA TYR A 150 15.20 -2.68 -0.03
C TYR A 150 14.91 -2.82 1.46
N CYS A 151 14.09 -3.79 1.85
CA CYS A 151 13.75 -4.04 3.25
C CYS A 151 13.89 -5.52 3.58
N ALA A 152 14.74 -5.85 4.54
CA ALA A 152 14.82 -7.20 5.08
C ALA A 152 13.70 -7.42 6.11
N GLN A 153 12.68 -8.18 5.72
CA GLN A 153 11.45 -8.30 6.50
C GLN A 153 11.47 -9.44 7.51
N ASN A 154 12.02 -10.58 7.10
CA ASN A 154 12.06 -11.78 7.95
C ASN A 154 13.31 -12.59 7.63
N ILE A 155 13.94 -13.12 8.67
CA ILE A 155 15.04 -14.08 8.56
C ILE A 155 14.82 -15.22 9.55
N ARG A 156 15.00 -16.47 9.09
CA ARG A 156 14.93 -17.66 9.95
C ARG A 156 15.92 -18.70 9.46
N GLY A 157 16.59 -19.37 10.39
CA GLY A 157 17.48 -20.46 10.02
C GLY A 157 18.45 -20.88 11.11
N THR A 158 19.44 -21.66 10.70
CA THR A 158 20.54 -22.18 11.52
C THR A 158 21.86 -22.04 10.76
N SER A 159 22.95 -22.59 11.30
CA SER A 159 24.25 -22.59 10.60
C SER A 159 24.25 -23.37 9.28
N THR A 160 23.26 -24.24 9.04
CA THR A 160 23.18 -25.05 7.81
C THR A 160 22.33 -24.41 6.74
N GLU A 161 21.20 -23.79 7.10
CA GLU A 161 20.29 -23.18 6.13
C GLU A 161 19.63 -21.94 6.73
N VAL A 162 19.47 -20.90 5.91
CA VAL A 162 18.79 -19.66 6.27
C VAL A 162 17.89 -19.20 5.15
N ASP A 163 16.65 -18.87 5.48
CA ASP A 163 15.69 -18.21 4.61
C ASP A 163 15.58 -16.73 4.99
N LEU A 164 15.66 -15.86 3.99
CA LEU A 164 15.51 -14.41 4.08
C LEU A 164 14.40 -13.97 3.14
N THR A 165 13.47 -13.15 3.64
CA THR A 165 12.45 -12.48 2.82
C THR A 165 12.78 -10.99 2.75
N LEU A 166 12.90 -10.48 1.53
CA LEU A 166 13.08 -9.06 1.23
C LEU A 166 11.83 -8.48 0.58
N TYR A 167 11.48 -7.27 0.95
CA TYR A 167 10.51 -6.43 0.24
C TYR A 167 11.26 -5.36 -0.54
N LEU A 168 11.00 -5.31 -1.85
CA LEU A 168 11.52 -4.28 -2.73
C LEU A 168 10.34 -3.43 -3.21
N ARG A 169 10.52 -2.11 -3.18
CA ARG A 169 9.51 -1.16 -3.63
C ARG A 169 10.14 -0.08 -4.48
N ASP A 170 9.46 0.32 -5.54
CA ASP A 170 9.82 1.51 -6.34
C ASP A 170 8.62 2.01 -7.15
N PHE A 171 8.49 3.32 -7.34
CA PHE A 171 7.42 3.90 -8.16
C PHE A 171 7.64 3.61 -9.65
N ASP A 172 8.90 3.43 -10.05
CA ASP A 172 9.30 3.08 -11.40
C ASP A 172 9.55 1.57 -11.51
N LEU A 173 8.86 0.92 -12.46
CA LEU A 173 8.95 -0.53 -12.64
C LEU A 173 10.34 -0.97 -13.14
N ASP A 174 10.99 -0.17 -13.97
CA ASP A 174 12.34 -0.48 -14.45
C ASP A 174 13.35 -0.36 -13.32
N ILE A 175 13.18 0.61 -12.42
CA ILE A 175 14.02 0.72 -11.21
C ILE A 175 13.76 -0.47 -10.29
N LEU A 176 12.50 -0.87 -10.05
CA LEU A 176 12.20 -2.08 -9.28
C LEU A 176 12.88 -3.33 -9.87
N ASN A 177 12.86 -3.47 -11.20
CA ASN A 177 13.51 -4.60 -11.88
C ASN A 177 15.04 -4.54 -11.71
N ARG A 178 15.65 -3.35 -11.79
CA ARG A 178 17.09 -3.17 -11.47
C ARG A 178 17.41 -3.53 -10.02
N ARG A 179 16.53 -3.20 -9.06
CA ARG A 179 16.69 -3.61 -7.66
C ARG A 179 16.70 -5.14 -7.53
N ILE A 180 15.80 -5.84 -8.23
CA ILE A 180 15.76 -7.31 -8.25
C ILE A 180 17.08 -7.87 -8.83
N ASP A 181 17.59 -7.29 -9.91
CA ASP A 181 18.84 -7.74 -10.52
C ASP A 181 20.08 -7.43 -9.66
N ALA A 182 20.05 -6.33 -8.88
CA ALA A 182 21.06 -6.04 -7.87
C ALA A 182 21.07 -7.12 -6.76
N ILE A 183 19.90 -7.58 -6.31
CA ILE A 183 19.77 -8.68 -5.34
C ILE A 183 20.34 -10.00 -5.90
N LYS A 184 20.05 -10.33 -7.17
CA LYS A 184 20.64 -11.52 -7.82
C LYS A 184 22.16 -11.41 -7.93
N SER A 185 22.67 -10.22 -8.28
CA SER A 185 24.12 -9.97 -8.37
C SER A 185 24.80 -10.10 -7.00
N LEU A 186 24.17 -9.57 -5.95
CA LEU A 186 24.65 -9.70 -4.58
C LEU A 186 24.63 -11.15 -4.09
N ALA A 187 23.65 -11.94 -4.52
CA ALA A 187 23.58 -13.37 -4.20
C ALA A 187 24.75 -14.13 -4.84
N ALA A 188 25.05 -13.86 -6.10
CA ALA A 188 26.21 -14.45 -6.79
C ALA A 188 27.54 -14.04 -6.13
N ALA A 189 27.68 -12.77 -5.73
CA ALA A 189 28.86 -12.29 -5.01
C ALA A 189 28.99 -12.96 -3.63
N THR A 190 27.88 -13.14 -2.92
CA THR A 190 27.86 -13.84 -1.63
C THR A 190 28.24 -15.30 -1.82
N GLU A 191 27.67 -16.03 -2.79
CA GLU A 191 28.08 -17.41 -3.07
C GLU A 191 29.58 -17.54 -3.36
N ALA A 192 30.15 -16.61 -4.13
CA ALA A 192 31.58 -16.60 -4.46
C ALA A 192 32.50 -16.39 -3.24
N LEU A 193 32.04 -15.63 -2.23
CA LEU A 193 32.81 -15.37 -1.00
C LEU A 193 32.81 -16.54 -0.03
N TYR A 194 31.89 -17.49 -0.17
CA TYR A 194 31.71 -18.62 0.73
C TYR A 194 31.81 -19.94 -0.05
N PRO A 195 33.03 -20.44 -0.32
CA PRO A 195 33.23 -21.66 -1.11
C PRO A 195 32.44 -22.85 -0.54
N ASN A 196 31.71 -23.56 -1.40
CA ASN A 196 30.78 -24.66 -1.09
C ASN A 196 29.44 -24.24 -0.45
N GLY A 197 29.26 -22.97 -0.10
CA GLY A 197 27.94 -22.43 0.18
C GLY A 197 27.12 -22.26 -1.11
N LYS A 198 25.81 -22.18 -0.97
CA LYS A 198 24.87 -21.89 -2.06
C LYS A 198 23.91 -20.78 -1.71
N VAL A 199 23.57 -19.95 -2.68
CA VAL A 199 22.57 -18.89 -2.54
C VAL A 199 21.60 -18.97 -3.71
N SER A 200 20.31 -19.15 -3.42
CA SER A 200 19.25 -19.11 -4.44
C SER A 200 18.31 -17.93 -4.19
N VAL A 201 17.82 -17.33 -5.27
CA VAL A 201 16.93 -16.16 -5.24
C VAL A 201 15.66 -16.48 -6.02
N ASP A 202 14.51 -16.30 -5.39
CA ASP A 202 13.19 -16.35 -6.00
C ASP A 202 12.51 -14.99 -5.84
N ALA A 203 12.20 -14.32 -6.95
CA ALA A 203 11.64 -12.98 -6.96
C ALA A 203 10.26 -13.00 -7.63
N LYS A 204 9.26 -12.43 -6.95
CA LYS A 204 7.88 -12.36 -7.42
C LYS A 204 7.35 -10.93 -7.29
N HIS A 205 6.86 -10.36 -8.38
CA HIS A 205 6.06 -9.13 -8.36
C HIS A 205 4.72 -9.40 -7.66
N ILE A 206 4.32 -8.47 -6.78
CA ILE A 206 3.12 -8.57 -5.94
C ILE A 206 2.00 -7.69 -6.48
N TYR A 207 2.32 -6.43 -6.77
CA TYR A 207 1.43 -5.47 -7.42
C TYR A 207 2.28 -4.43 -8.17
N TYR A 208 1.64 -3.70 -9.07
CA TYR A 208 2.24 -2.63 -9.85
C TYR A 208 1.60 -1.28 -9.53
N ASN A 209 2.28 -0.21 -9.91
CA ASN A 209 1.81 1.15 -9.73
C ASN A 209 0.52 1.40 -10.53
N MET A 210 -0.57 1.74 -9.84
CA MET A 210 -1.87 2.00 -10.47
C MET A 210 -1.90 3.20 -11.41
N ALA A 211 -0.91 4.11 -11.32
CA ALA A 211 -0.79 5.24 -12.23
C ALA A 211 -0.64 4.81 -13.70
N LEU A 212 -0.12 3.61 -13.95
CA LEU A 212 0.00 3.04 -15.31
C LEU A 212 -1.36 2.84 -15.99
N VAL A 213 -2.38 2.48 -15.22
CA VAL A 213 -3.76 2.32 -15.70
C VAL A 213 -4.48 3.67 -15.68
N ALA A 214 -4.32 4.46 -14.62
CA ALA A 214 -4.91 5.80 -14.52
C ALA A 214 -4.51 6.70 -15.69
N ALA A 215 -3.25 6.65 -16.15
CA ALA A 215 -2.77 7.42 -17.30
C ALA A 215 -3.45 7.04 -18.63
N LYS A 216 -3.86 5.77 -18.78
CA LYS A 216 -4.58 5.29 -19.98
C LYS A 216 -6.08 5.56 -19.91
N LYS A 217 -6.63 5.68 -18.69
CA LYS A 217 -8.05 5.81 -18.38
C LYS A 217 -8.28 7.00 -17.45
N PRO A 218 -8.12 8.24 -17.95
CA PRO A 218 -8.10 9.44 -17.10
C PRO A 218 -9.46 9.79 -16.49
N PHE A 219 -10.57 9.26 -17.04
CA PHE A 219 -11.94 9.61 -16.64
C PHE A 219 -12.21 9.43 -15.13
N ALA A 220 -11.60 8.43 -14.48
CA ALA A 220 -11.72 8.25 -13.03
C ALA A 220 -11.18 9.46 -12.26
N MET A 221 -10.00 9.94 -12.63
CA MET A 221 -9.39 11.12 -12.03
C MET A 221 -10.09 12.41 -12.46
N GLU A 222 -10.46 12.54 -13.73
CA GLU A 222 -11.20 13.70 -14.24
C GLU A 222 -12.53 13.90 -13.52
N ASN A 223 -13.30 12.82 -13.31
CA ASN A 223 -14.57 12.87 -12.59
C ASN A 223 -14.36 13.25 -11.11
N LEU A 224 -13.30 12.73 -10.49
CA LEU A 224 -12.92 13.05 -9.11
C LEU A 224 -12.56 14.52 -8.95
N TYR A 225 -11.69 15.06 -9.82
CA TYR A 225 -11.33 16.48 -9.78
C TYR A 225 -12.49 17.40 -10.11
N GLU A 226 -13.32 17.05 -11.08
CA GLU A 226 -14.51 17.83 -11.43
C GLU A 226 -15.50 17.86 -10.25
N ALA A 227 -15.70 16.74 -9.58
CA ALA A 227 -16.53 16.67 -8.37
C ALA A 227 -15.96 17.56 -7.25
N GLY A 228 -14.66 17.48 -6.99
CA GLY A 228 -13.98 18.36 -6.03
C GLY A 228 -14.16 19.84 -6.38
N ARG A 229 -13.97 20.21 -7.65
CA ARG A 229 -14.13 21.58 -8.15
C ARG A 229 -15.56 22.11 -7.94
N GLN A 230 -16.58 21.31 -8.24
CA GLN A 230 -17.98 21.70 -8.04
C GLN A 230 -18.35 21.87 -6.56
N LEU A 231 -17.67 21.16 -5.66
CA LEU A 231 -17.84 21.29 -4.21
C LEU A 231 -16.97 22.38 -3.57
N GLY A 232 -16.06 23.00 -4.33
CA GLY A 232 -15.07 23.93 -3.81
C GLY A 232 -14.00 23.26 -2.94
N MET A 233 -13.75 21.96 -3.16
CA MET A 233 -12.70 21.19 -2.47
C MET A 233 -11.39 21.26 -3.25
N GLU A 234 -10.32 21.70 -2.60
CA GLU A 234 -8.97 21.70 -3.17
C GLU A 234 -8.33 20.32 -2.96
N LEU A 235 -8.61 19.39 -3.88
CA LEU A 235 -8.07 18.03 -3.81
C LEU A 235 -6.56 18.03 -4.06
N GLN A 236 -5.81 17.35 -3.21
CA GLN A 236 -4.36 17.27 -3.23
C GLN A 236 -3.91 15.84 -3.55
N SER A 237 -3.11 15.69 -4.59
CA SER A 237 -2.51 14.40 -4.91
C SER A 237 -1.38 14.06 -3.96
N SER A 238 -1.40 12.86 -3.43
CA SER A 238 -0.29 12.28 -2.67
C SER A 238 0.13 10.93 -3.23
N LEU A 239 1.22 10.40 -2.67
CA LEU A 239 1.88 9.18 -3.12
C LEU A 239 1.67 8.08 -2.09
N ILE A 240 1.18 6.92 -2.52
CA ILE A 240 1.07 5.75 -1.65
C ILE A 240 2.43 5.04 -1.63
N ARG A 241 3.13 5.11 -0.49
CA ARG A 241 4.37 4.34 -0.25
C ARG A 241 4.08 2.89 0.17
N GLY A 242 3.12 2.26 -0.51
CA GLY A 242 2.57 0.94 -0.24
C GLY A 242 1.75 0.44 -1.45
N GLY A 243 0.77 -0.41 -1.19
CA GLY A 243 -0.21 -0.85 -2.18
C GLY A 243 -1.60 -0.79 -1.55
N THR A 244 -2.62 -0.82 -2.40
CA THR A 244 -4.03 -0.80 -1.99
C THR A 244 -4.80 -1.85 -2.80
N ASP A 245 -6.01 -2.17 -2.36
CA ASP A 245 -6.96 -2.95 -3.17
C ASP A 245 -7.21 -2.28 -4.55
N GLY A 246 -7.21 -0.94 -4.61
CA GLY A 246 -7.30 -0.17 -5.85
C GLY A 246 -6.16 -0.47 -6.83
N ALA A 247 -4.94 -0.67 -6.33
CA ALA A 247 -3.82 -1.11 -7.17
C ALA A 247 -4.04 -2.52 -7.75
N ARG A 248 -4.64 -3.43 -6.99
CA ARG A 248 -5.00 -4.77 -7.49
C ARG A 248 -6.10 -4.70 -8.54
N MET A 249 -7.12 -3.87 -8.34
CA MET A 249 -8.18 -3.60 -9.33
C MET A 249 -7.59 -3.11 -10.67
N ALA A 250 -6.70 -2.13 -10.61
CA ALA A 250 -5.99 -1.61 -11.78
C ALA A 250 -5.20 -2.71 -12.49
N ASN A 251 -4.39 -3.47 -11.76
CA ASN A 251 -3.46 -4.41 -12.38
C ASN A 251 -4.11 -5.71 -12.87
N GLU A 252 -5.16 -6.20 -12.20
CA GLU A 252 -5.79 -7.49 -12.52
C GLU A 252 -6.95 -7.37 -13.51
N ARG A 253 -7.58 -6.19 -13.61
CA ARG A 253 -8.75 -5.95 -14.47
C ARG A 253 -8.68 -4.68 -15.31
N ASP A 254 -7.58 -3.95 -15.28
CA ASP A 254 -7.43 -2.69 -16.03
C ASP A 254 -8.49 -1.65 -15.61
N ILE A 255 -8.98 -1.70 -14.36
CA ILE A 255 -9.98 -0.78 -13.83
C ILE A 255 -9.26 0.31 -13.01
N PRO A 256 -9.24 1.59 -13.45
CA PRO A 256 -8.63 2.65 -12.68
C PRO A 256 -9.37 2.82 -11.35
N CYS A 257 -8.61 2.81 -10.25
CA CYS A 257 -9.17 2.82 -8.91
C CYS A 257 -8.34 3.70 -7.95
N PRO A 258 -8.45 5.04 -8.07
CA PRO A 258 -7.79 5.95 -7.14
C PRO A 258 -8.43 5.90 -5.74
N ASN A 259 -7.64 6.27 -4.74
CA ASN A 259 -8.04 6.33 -3.34
C ASN A 259 -8.54 7.73 -2.96
N ILE A 260 -9.53 7.78 -2.09
CA ILE A 260 -10.15 9.01 -1.57
C ILE A 260 -10.01 9.03 -0.05
N PHE A 261 -9.66 10.19 0.51
CA PHE A 261 -9.61 10.42 1.95
C PHE A 261 -10.87 10.00 2.73
N THR A 262 -10.67 9.59 3.98
CA THR A 262 -11.72 9.31 4.98
C THR A 262 -11.68 10.27 6.18
N GLY A 263 -10.56 10.96 6.37
CA GLY A 263 -10.33 11.78 7.57
C GLY A 263 -9.78 11.01 8.76
N GLY A 264 -9.39 9.75 8.58
CA GLY A 264 -8.62 8.97 9.55
C GLY A 264 -7.16 9.45 9.65
N HIS A 265 -6.62 9.41 10.86
CA HIS A 265 -5.26 9.82 11.18
C HIS A 265 -4.64 8.87 12.21
N ASN A 266 -3.31 8.74 12.19
CA ASN A 266 -2.54 7.84 13.06
C ASN A 266 -3.03 6.38 13.02
N LEU A 267 -3.32 5.91 11.81
CA LEU A 267 -3.85 4.58 11.51
C LEU A 267 -2.96 3.49 12.12
N HIS A 268 -3.55 2.33 12.38
CA HIS A 268 -2.89 1.14 12.97
C HIS A 268 -2.27 1.38 14.35
N SER A 269 -2.75 2.38 15.09
CA SER A 269 -2.22 2.73 16.40
C SER A 269 -3.33 2.98 17.41
N ARG A 270 -3.01 2.87 18.71
CA ARG A 270 -3.93 3.28 19.79
C ARG A 270 -4.21 4.79 19.83
N PHE A 271 -3.44 5.58 19.09
CA PHE A 271 -3.58 7.03 18.95
C PHE A 271 -4.37 7.42 17.71
N GLU A 272 -5.02 6.44 17.06
CA GLU A 272 -5.89 6.65 15.90
C GLU A 272 -7.07 7.56 16.26
N TRP A 273 -7.41 8.45 15.33
CA TRP A 273 -8.57 9.33 15.44
C TRP A 273 -9.11 9.69 14.06
N ALA A 274 -10.39 10.05 14.01
CA ALA A 274 -11.06 10.49 12.79
C ALA A 274 -11.69 11.87 12.96
N ALA A 275 -11.59 12.71 11.94
CA ALA A 275 -12.25 14.02 11.92
C ALA A 275 -13.64 13.92 11.28
N LEU A 276 -14.70 14.13 12.06
CA LEU A 276 -16.07 14.15 11.53
C LEU A 276 -16.28 15.11 10.34
N PRO A 277 -15.76 16.36 10.32
CA PRO A 277 -15.94 17.22 9.16
C PRO A 277 -15.24 16.70 7.90
N ALA A 278 -14.16 15.92 8.04
CA ALA A 278 -13.50 15.27 6.91
C ALA A 278 -14.35 14.12 6.37
N MET A 279 -14.89 13.26 7.25
CA MET A 279 -15.81 12.18 6.86
C MET A 279 -17.06 12.72 6.13
N VAL A 280 -17.61 13.84 6.62
CA VAL A 280 -18.75 14.52 5.95
C VAL A 280 -18.37 14.96 4.54
N ASP A 281 -17.17 15.51 4.36
CA ASP A 281 -16.70 15.92 3.04
C ASP A 281 -16.38 14.74 2.11
N ALA A 282 -15.86 13.63 2.63
CA ALA A 282 -15.67 12.40 1.86
C ALA A 282 -17.02 11.89 1.33
N CYS A 283 -18.05 11.83 2.19
CA CYS A 283 -19.42 11.50 1.79
C CYS A 283 -19.98 12.44 0.71
N ARG A 284 -19.79 13.77 0.86
CA ARG A 284 -20.19 14.76 -0.15
C ARG A 284 -19.49 14.54 -1.48
N LEU A 285 -18.19 14.23 -1.44
CA LEU A 285 -17.39 13.97 -2.62
C LEU A 285 -17.86 12.70 -3.34
N ILE A 286 -18.13 11.59 -2.62
CA ILE A 286 -18.69 10.35 -3.18
C ILE A 286 -20.01 10.64 -3.93
N ILE A 287 -20.95 11.35 -3.30
CA ILE A 287 -22.23 11.71 -3.94
C ILE A 287 -22.00 12.53 -5.21
N LYS A 288 -21.08 13.51 -5.16
CA LYS A 288 -20.81 14.37 -6.30
C LYS A 288 -20.12 13.64 -7.45
N ILE A 289 -19.22 12.70 -7.16
CA ILE A 289 -18.59 11.83 -8.18
C ILE A 289 -19.67 11.05 -8.94
N VAL A 290 -20.62 10.48 -8.20
CA VAL A 290 -21.76 9.74 -8.77
C VAL A 290 -22.60 10.64 -9.68
N GLU A 291 -22.90 11.87 -9.24
CA GLU A 291 -23.66 12.85 -10.03
C GLU A 291 -22.91 13.31 -11.30
N VAL A 292 -21.60 13.58 -11.19
CA VAL A 292 -20.74 13.94 -12.33
C VAL A 292 -20.67 12.81 -13.34
N GLY A 293 -20.53 11.56 -12.87
CA GLY A 293 -20.52 10.37 -13.71
C GLY A 293 -21.81 10.16 -14.50
N ALA A 294 -22.97 10.56 -13.95
CA ALA A 294 -24.27 10.46 -14.61
C ALA A 294 -24.47 11.46 -15.75
N SER A 295 -23.68 12.52 -15.78
CA SER A 295 -23.79 13.63 -16.75
C SER A 295 -22.96 13.40 -18.01
N LYS A 296 -22.27 12.27 -18.11
CA LYS A 296 -21.39 11.87 -19.23
C LYS A 296 -21.94 10.63 -19.91
#